data_AF-A0A0X3PC18-F1
#
_entry.id   AF-A0A0X3PC18-F1
#
_cell.length_a   1.000
_cell.length_b   1.000
_cell.length_c   1.000
_cell.angle_alpha   90.00
_cell.angle_beta   90.00
_cell.angle_gamma   90.00
#
_symmetry.space_group_name_H-M   'P 1'
#
loop_
_entity.id
_entity.type
_entity.pdbx_description
1 polymer ?
#
loop_
_entity_poly.entity_id
_entity_poly.type
_entity_poly.pdbx_seq_one_letter_code
_entity_poly.pdbx_strand_id
1 'polypeptide(L)'
;MQYIRPPIHTWCIGQASSMGSLLLTAGAPGHRYALPHSRIMIHQPSGAAQGQATDIQIQAEEIIKLRKMLNSIYSNHTKQPLEVIEKWMDRDYFMTADEAVEAGLVDRVLRPTPKSSSDDASSNT
;
A
#
# COMPACT_ATOMS: atom_id res chain seq x y z
N MET A 1 -10.20 4.91 -6.47
CA MET A 1 -9.67 6.24 -6.08
C MET A 1 -9.55 7.17 -7.29
N GLN A 2 -9.03 6.68 -8.42
CA GLN A 2 -8.66 7.50 -9.59
C GLN A 2 -9.79 8.20 -10.37
N TYR A 3 -11.07 7.87 -10.14
CA TYR A 3 -12.18 8.43 -10.91
C TYR A 3 -12.57 9.87 -10.50
N ILE A 4 -12.38 10.21 -9.23
CA ILE A 4 -12.81 11.52 -8.70
C ILE A 4 -11.73 12.57 -8.91
N ARG A 5 -12.14 13.85 -9.01
CA ARG A 5 -11.23 14.98 -9.21
C ARG A 5 -10.38 15.37 -7.99
N PRO A 6 -10.91 15.37 -6.75
CA PRO A 6 -10.10 15.80 -5.60
C PRO A 6 -8.90 14.87 -5.35
N PRO A 7 -7.73 15.42 -4.96
CA PRO A 7 -6.61 14.59 -4.56
C PRO A 7 -6.96 13.81 -3.29
N ILE A 8 -6.61 12.52 -3.26
CA ILE A 8 -6.88 11.67 -2.11
C ILE A 8 -5.58 11.45 -1.34
N HIS A 9 -5.59 11.86 -0.07
CA HIS A 9 -4.47 11.68 0.83
C HIS A 9 -4.68 10.38 1.60
N THR A 10 -3.65 9.53 1.65
CA THR A 10 -3.73 8.23 2.32
C THR A 10 -2.82 8.19 3.54
N TRP A 11 -3.30 7.57 4.61
CA TRP A 11 -2.61 7.53 5.89
C TRP A 11 -2.59 6.11 6.41
N CYS A 12 -1.39 5.54 6.55
CA CYS A 12 -1.19 4.28 7.23
C CYS A 12 -0.97 4.54 8.72
N ILE A 13 -1.88 4.00 9.54
CA ILE A 13 -1.81 4.02 10.99
C ILE A 13 -1.82 2.57 11.46
N GLY A 14 -0.71 2.11 12.02
CA GLY A 14 -0.55 0.73 12.46
C GLY A 14 -0.22 -0.24 11.32
N GLN A 15 -1.16 -0.50 10.40
CA GLN A 15 -0.91 -1.45 9.31
C GLN A 15 -1.72 -1.19 8.05
N ALA A 16 -1.09 -1.38 6.90
CA ALA A 16 -1.75 -1.54 5.60
C ALA A 16 -1.23 -2.81 4.92
N SER A 17 -2.07 -3.81 4.73
CA SER A 17 -1.65 -5.10 4.17
C SER A 17 -2.59 -5.61 3.10
N SER A 18 -2.05 -6.35 2.13
CA SER A 18 -2.82 -6.90 1.01
C SER A 18 -3.54 -5.75 0.26
N MET A 19 -4.85 -5.81 0.09
CA MET A 19 -5.61 -4.73 -0.54
C MET A 19 -5.52 -3.39 0.22
N GLY A 20 -5.24 -3.40 1.52
CA GLY A 20 -5.03 -2.19 2.30
C GLY A 20 -3.79 -1.41 1.86
N SER A 21 -2.69 -2.09 1.54
CA SER A 21 -1.46 -1.45 1.02
C SER A 21 -1.62 -0.98 -0.42
N LEU A 22 -2.46 -1.66 -1.23
CA LEU A 22 -2.83 -1.18 -2.57
C LEU A 22 -3.58 0.15 -2.48
N LEU A 23 -4.59 0.23 -1.61
CA LEU A 23 -5.35 1.46 -1.42
C LEU A 23 -4.47 2.60 -0.85
N LEU A 24 -3.59 2.30 0.10
CA LEU A 24 -2.60 3.25 0.60
C LEU A 24 -1.73 3.81 -0.53
N THR A 25 -1.18 2.93 -1.36
CA THR A 25 -0.29 3.25 -2.47
C THR A 25 -1.00 4.02 -3.59
N ALA A 26 -2.32 3.82 -3.73
CA ALA A 26 -3.15 4.46 -4.76
C ALA A 26 -3.56 5.91 -4.44
N GLY A 27 -3.11 6.47 -3.31
CA GLY A 27 -3.25 7.90 -2.99
C GLY A 27 -2.55 8.80 -4.01
N ALA A 28 -2.86 10.10 -3.94
CA ALA A 28 -2.23 11.09 -4.81
C ALA A 28 -0.71 11.15 -4.55
N PRO A 29 0.14 11.22 -5.60
CA PRO A 29 1.59 11.34 -5.43
C PRO A 29 1.98 12.52 -4.53
N GLY A 30 2.89 12.28 -3.59
CA GLY A 30 3.31 13.27 -2.59
C GLY A 30 2.41 13.35 -1.34
N HIS A 31 1.28 12.65 -1.33
CA HIS A 31 0.24 12.67 -0.29
C HIS A 31 -0.10 11.28 0.29
N ARG A 32 0.84 10.34 0.22
CA ARG A 32 0.76 9.01 0.83
C ARG A 32 1.65 8.97 2.07
N TYR A 33 1.07 8.75 3.23
CA TYR A 33 1.74 8.90 4.52
C TYR A 33 1.70 7.61 5.35
N ALA A 34 2.71 7.42 6.18
CA ALA A 34 2.72 6.40 7.23
C ALA A 34 3.20 6.98 8.56
N LEU A 35 2.71 6.45 9.68
CA LEU A 35 3.30 6.72 11.01
C LEU A 35 4.54 5.84 11.24
N PRO A 36 5.45 6.20 12.17
CA PRO A 36 6.78 5.59 12.26
C PRO A 36 6.78 4.09 12.58
N HIS A 37 5.77 3.61 13.29
CA HIS A 37 5.61 2.19 13.65
C HIS A 37 4.58 1.46 12.79
N SER A 38 4.21 2.05 11.66
CA SER A 38 3.31 1.39 10.71
C SER A 38 4.05 0.27 9.98
N ARG A 39 3.35 -0.82 9.70
CA ARG A 39 3.84 -1.91 8.85
C ARG A 39 3.05 -2.01 7.57
N ILE A 40 3.74 -2.16 6.45
CA ILE A 40 3.15 -2.36 5.14
C ILE A 40 3.44 -3.78 4.70
N MET A 41 2.45 -4.48 4.14
CA MET A 41 2.68 -5.80 3.55
C MET A 41 2.01 -5.92 2.19
N ILE A 42 2.72 -6.48 1.22
CA ILE A 42 2.18 -6.87 -0.07
C ILE A 42 2.38 -8.38 -0.28
N HIS A 43 1.45 -8.99 -1.00
CA HIS A 43 1.47 -10.40 -1.37
C HIS A 43 0.58 -10.60 -2.60
N GLN A 44 0.75 -11.72 -3.29
CA GLN A 44 -0.13 -12.11 -4.39
C GLN A 44 -1.55 -12.40 -3.90
N PRO A 45 -2.58 -12.32 -4.78
CA PRO A 45 -3.91 -12.76 -4.42
C PRO A 45 -3.93 -14.26 -4.10
N SER A 46 -4.73 -14.64 -3.11
CA SER A 46 -4.93 -16.04 -2.72
C SER A 46 -6.32 -16.51 -3.13
N GLY A 47 -6.43 -17.78 -3.51
CA GLY A 47 -7.69 -18.41 -3.87
C GLY A 47 -7.53 -19.93 -3.91
N ALA A 48 -8.66 -20.64 -3.91
CA ALA A 48 -8.73 -22.08 -4.05
C ALA A 48 -9.84 -22.42 -5.03
N ALA A 49 -9.65 -23.48 -5.82
CA ALA A 49 -10.61 -23.96 -6.79
C ALA A 49 -10.90 -25.44 -6.55
N GLN A 50 -12.16 -25.83 -6.72
CA GLN A 50 -12.63 -27.22 -6.64
C GLN A 50 -13.82 -27.39 -7.61
N GLY A 51 -14.02 -28.60 -8.14
CA GLY A 51 -15.12 -28.89 -9.04
C GLY A 51 -14.66 -29.62 -10.30
N GLN A 52 -15.38 -29.43 -11.41
CA GLN A 52 -15.01 -30.02 -12.69
C GLN A 52 -13.67 -29.45 -13.17
N ALA A 53 -12.95 -30.21 -13.99
CA ALA A 53 -11.67 -29.77 -14.54
C ALA A 53 -11.76 -28.40 -15.24
N THR A 54 -12.85 -28.14 -15.96
CA THR A 54 -13.12 -26.85 -16.62
C THR A 54 -13.27 -25.71 -15.62
N ASP A 55 -13.98 -25.91 -14.51
CA ASP A 55 -14.18 -24.87 -13.49
C ASP A 55 -12.86 -24.54 -12.79
N ILE A 56 -12.06 -25.57 -12.48
CA ILE A 56 -10.71 -25.41 -11.91
C ILE A 56 -9.84 -24.58 -12.86
N GLN A 57 -9.87 -24.89 -14.15
CA GLN A 57 -9.12 -24.14 -15.15
C GLN A 57 -9.56 -22.67 -15.21
N ILE A 58 -10.88 -22.39 -15.27
CA ILE A 58 -11.42 -21.03 -15.32
C ILE A 58 -10.95 -20.21 -14.10
N GLN A 59 -11.03 -20.78 -12.90
CA GLN A 59 -10.60 -20.08 -11.69
C GLN A 59 -9.09 -19.88 -11.63
N ALA A 60 -8.30 -20.85 -12.09
CA ALA A 60 -6.84 -20.72 -12.19
C ALA A 60 -6.44 -19.61 -13.18
N GLU A 61 -7.10 -19.53 -14.33
CA GLU A 61 -6.85 -18.46 -15.30
C GLU A 61 -7.23 -17.08 -14.74
N GLU A 62 -8.35 -16.98 -14.00
CA GLU A 62 -8.80 -15.73 -13.42
C GLU A 62 -7.85 -15.22 -12.32
N ILE A 63 -7.39 -16.08 -11.41
CA ILE A 63 -6.43 -15.65 -10.37
C ILE A 63 -5.10 -15.20 -10.97
N ILE A 64 -4.67 -15.80 -12.08
CA ILE A 64 -3.48 -15.36 -12.83
C ILE A 64 -3.70 -13.97 -13.44
N LYS A 65 -4.87 -13.71 -14.04
CA LYS A 65 -5.23 -12.38 -14.57
C LYS A 65 -5.27 -11.33 -13.46
N LEU A 66 -5.92 -11.66 -12.34
CA LEU A 66 -5.98 -10.80 -11.17
C LEU A 66 -4.60 -10.46 -10.64
N ARG A 67 -3.70 -11.46 -10.50
CA ARG A 67 -2.31 -11.24 -10.08
C ARG A 67 -1.59 -10.24 -10.99
N LYS A 68 -1.67 -10.44 -12.31
CA LYS A 68 -1.04 -9.54 -13.30
C LYS A 68 -1.58 -8.11 -13.22
N MET A 69 -2.90 -7.97 -13.03
CA MET A 69 -3.55 -6.67 -12.88
C MET A 69 -3.05 -5.96 -11.61
N LEU A 70 -3.03 -6.65 -10.47
CA LEU A 70 -2.57 -6.07 -9.20
C LEU A 70 -1.10 -5.64 -9.28
N ASN A 71 -0.22 -6.47 -9.84
CA ASN A 71 1.19 -6.15 -10.02
C ASN A 71 1.37 -4.90 -10.90
N SER A 72 0.60 -4.78 -11.98
CA SER A 72 0.60 -3.59 -12.84
C SER A 72 0.15 -2.32 -12.10
N ILE A 73 -0.87 -2.43 -11.22
CA ILE A 73 -1.34 -1.30 -10.40
C ILE A 73 -0.24 -0.86 -9.43
N TYR A 74 0.40 -1.80 -8.74
CA TYR A 74 1.51 -1.49 -7.84
C TYR A 74 2.69 -0.87 -8.58
N SER A 75 3.11 -1.43 -9.71
CA SER A 75 4.20 -0.88 -10.53
C SER A 75 3.89 0.56 -10.97
N ASN A 76 2.66 0.82 -11.45
CA ASN A 76 2.26 2.16 -11.87
C ASN A 76 2.33 3.21 -10.74
N HIS A 77 1.90 2.86 -9.52
CA HIS A 77 1.88 3.80 -8.40
C HIS A 77 3.23 3.93 -7.69
N THR A 78 4.02 2.85 -7.60
CA THR A 78 5.33 2.85 -6.92
C THR A 78 6.48 3.32 -7.82
N LYS A 79 6.28 3.29 -9.14
CA LYS A 79 7.33 3.51 -10.16
C LYS A 79 8.44 2.46 -10.16
N GLN A 80 8.22 1.33 -9.49
CA GLN A 80 9.12 0.19 -9.55
C GLN A 80 8.88 -0.61 -10.85
N PRO A 81 9.94 -1.21 -11.43
CA PRO A 81 9.79 -2.17 -12.53
C PRO A 81 8.83 -3.31 -12.16
N LEU A 82 8.08 -3.81 -13.15
CA LEU A 82 7.10 -4.87 -12.92
C LEU A 82 7.75 -6.13 -12.32
N GLU A 83 8.97 -6.45 -12.76
CA GLU A 83 9.75 -7.60 -12.31
C GLU A 83 10.11 -7.50 -10.82
N VAL A 84 10.34 -6.28 -10.32
CA VAL A 84 10.61 -6.02 -8.90
C VAL A 84 9.33 -6.24 -8.08
N ILE A 85 8.19 -5.73 -8.55
CA ILE A 85 6.89 -5.94 -7.91
C ILE A 85 6.51 -7.41 -7.89
N GLU A 86 6.71 -8.13 -8.99
CA GLU A 86 6.46 -9.57 -9.09
C GLU A 86 7.28 -10.36 -8.06
N LYS A 87 8.55 -10.00 -7.88
CA LYS A 87 9.42 -10.61 -6.87
C LYS A 87 8.95 -10.32 -5.45
N TRP A 88 8.57 -9.08 -5.14
CA TRP A 88 8.08 -8.73 -3.80
C TRP A 88 6.72 -9.38 -3.49
N MET A 89 5.83 -9.51 -4.47
CA MET A 89 4.49 -10.07 -4.25
C MET A 89 4.45 -11.61 -4.27
N ASP A 90 5.53 -12.32 -4.63
CA ASP A 90 5.52 -13.78 -4.67
C ASP A 90 5.26 -14.42 -3.30
N ARG A 91 5.69 -13.77 -2.22
CA ARG A 91 5.39 -14.16 -0.83
C ARG A 91 4.99 -12.95 -0.02
N ASP A 92 4.62 -13.17 1.23
CA ASP A 92 4.38 -12.07 2.17
C ASP A 92 5.65 -11.24 2.31
N TYR A 93 5.61 -10.01 1.81
CA TYR A 93 6.72 -9.06 1.88
C TYR A 93 6.36 -7.91 2.80
N PHE A 94 6.98 -7.91 3.97
CA PHE A 94 6.76 -6.92 5.02
C PHE A 94 7.79 -5.81 4.93
N MET A 95 7.33 -4.58 5.13
CA MET A 95 8.14 -3.37 5.14
C MET A 95 7.79 -2.54 6.38
N THR A 96 8.82 -1.96 6.98
CA THR A 96 8.70 -0.82 7.89
C THR A 96 8.19 0.41 7.14
N ALA A 97 7.81 1.45 7.89
CA ALA A 97 7.36 2.71 7.29
C ALA A 97 8.44 3.36 6.40
N ASP A 98 9.72 3.29 6.80
CA ASP A 98 10.84 3.85 6.04
C ASP A 98 11.14 3.02 4.78
N GLU A 99 11.17 1.68 4.88
CA GLU A 99 11.32 0.80 3.69
C GLU A 99 10.17 0.99 2.70
N ALA A 100 8.95 1.26 3.18
CA ALA A 100 7.81 1.55 2.31
C ALA A 100 7.94 2.90 1.57
N VAL A 101 8.71 3.86 2.11
CA VAL A 101 9.09 5.09 1.38
C VAL A 101 10.08 4.74 0.28
N GLU A 102 11.14 3.98 0.60
CA GLU A 102 12.16 3.57 -0.36
C GLU A 102 11.58 2.74 -1.51
N ALA A 103 10.62 1.86 -1.20
CA ALA A 103 9.90 1.05 -2.16
C ALA A 103 8.87 1.87 -2.98
N GLY A 104 8.55 3.10 -2.58
CA GLY A 104 7.62 3.98 -3.27
C GLY A 104 6.13 3.70 -2.99
N LEU A 105 5.80 2.91 -1.96
CA LEU A 105 4.42 2.64 -1.53
C LEU A 105 3.82 3.82 -0.78
N VAL A 106 4.64 4.55 -0.03
CA VAL A 106 4.28 5.82 0.60
C VAL A 106 5.31 6.89 0.25
N ASP A 107 4.95 8.16 0.41
CA ASP A 107 5.83 9.28 0.11
C ASP A 107 6.62 9.72 1.36
N ARG A 108 6.00 9.68 2.54
CA ARG A 108 6.61 10.22 3.77
C ARG A 108 6.18 9.47 5.04
N VAL A 109 7.15 9.30 5.95
CA VAL A 109 6.89 8.93 7.34
C VAL A 109 6.69 10.20 8.17
N LEU A 110 5.55 10.31 8.84
CA LEU A 110 5.24 11.46 9.70
C LEU A 110 5.72 11.18 11.13
N ARG A 111 6.72 11.93 11.58
CA ARG A 111 7.27 11.86 12.93
C ARG A 111 6.72 13.02 13.77
N PRO A 112 6.50 12.85 15.08
CA PRO A 112 6.14 13.95 15.95
C PRO A 112 7.15 15.09 15.81
N THR A 113 6.69 16.29 15.48
CA THR A 113 7.50 17.49 15.62
C THR A 113 7.73 17.71 17.13
N PRO A 114 8.94 18.07 17.59
CA PRO A 114 9.10 18.54 18.96
C PRO A 114 8.07 19.64 19.21
N LYS A 115 7.30 19.54 20.29
CA LYS A 115 6.36 20.61 20.69
C LYS A 115 7.16 21.92 20.71
N SER A 116 6.78 22.91 19.91
CA SER A 116 7.25 24.27 20.11
C SER A 116 6.76 24.72 21.48
N SER A 117 7.67 25.20 22.32
CA SER A 117 7.45 25.58 23.71
C SER A 117 6.67 26.91 23.85
N SER A 118 5.64 27.15 23.04
CA SER A 118 4.94 28.45 22.96
C SER A 118 3.49 28.45 23.45
N ASP A 119 2.92 27.31 23.82
CA ASP A 119 1.46 27.23 24.08
C ASP A 119 1.08 27.23 25.58
N ASP A 120 2.01 27.40 26.51
CA ASP A 120 1.75 27.42 27.97
C ASP A 120 1.65 28.84 28.56
N ALA A 121 1.34 29.87 27.76
CA ALA A 121 1.24 31.26 28.22
C ALA A 121 -0.13 31.90 27.94
N SER A 122 -1.25 31.19 28.15
CA SER A 122 -2.56 31.85 28.23
C SER A 122 -3.62 31.01 28.96
N SER A 123 -3.46 30.83 30.27
CA SER A 123 -4.60 30.57 31.16
C SER A 123 -4.27 30.99 32.59
N ASN A 124 -4.32 32.31 32.83
CA ASN A 124 -4.55 32.87 34.17
C ASN A 124 -4.93 34.35 34.03
N THR A 125 -6.20 34.60 33.70
CA THR A 125 -6.97 35.79 34.11
C THR A 125 -8.44 35.43 34.08
#